data_AF-A0A8J3I4C4-F1
#
_entry.id   AF-A0A8J3I4C4-F1
#
_cell.length_a   1.000
_cell.length_b   1.000
_cell.length_c   1.000
_cell.angle_alpha   90.00
_cell.angle_beta   90.00
_cell.angle_gamma   90.00
#
_symmetry.space_group_name_H-M   'P 1'
#
loop_
_entity.id
_entity.type
_entity.pdbx_description
1 polymer ?
#
loop_
_entity_poly.entity_id
_entity_poly.type
_entity_poly.pdbx_seq_one_letter_code
_entity_poly.pdbx_strand_id
1 'polypeptide(L)'
;MPSQKSTMSSLVETTALPKITIKAQGGEPQVDAYVNAYIVGHQKELIQGGRATPLYYLSLIAPYGYGTVLQAIFARLVSSTSKGRGVELEGVGEVMLAHQQVRLNECGYSLHWNYEQVEVQPHHDLHAVIESPMLTICDPVRGATIRQRTSRHAGRRGRKKQRKEQTSLTTAKKSNAAQSVSEMHARERFPLFLLLIPGWGSQDVPWKHQLHFSFLDPRLPWPLDPSWAEFLWERAEACHEIERLTSWCYTPDQETTPFLSEAYFCRPNPARLQGDLSEALETGYLNTRLHTHLLALPSVPPQHEIPDQQLVATR
;
A
#
# COMPACT_ATOMS: atom_id res chain seq x y z
N MET A 1 -29.34 29.11 -32.27
CA MET A 1 -29.79 28.50 -30.99
C MET A 1 -28.57 28.33 -30.10
N PRO A 2 -28.46 29.04 -28.97
CA PRO A 2 -27.34 28.86 -28.05
C PRO A 2 -27.44 27.45 -27.44
N SER A 3 -26.41 26.65 -27.67
CA SER A 3 -26.24 25.35 -27.01
C SER A 3 -26.17 25.59 -25.50
N GLN A 4 -27.20 25.15 -24.78
CA GLN A 4 -27.16 25.08 -23.33
C GLN A 4 -26.02 24.11 -22.95
N LYS A 5 -24.87 24.67 -22.55
CA LYS A 5 -23.85 23.90 -21.86
C LYS A 5 -24.45 23.50 -20.52
N SER A 6 -25.00 22.28 -20.45
CA SER A 6 -25.29 21.63 -19.18
C SER A 6 -24.01 21.66 -18.35
N THR A 7 -24.01 22.49 -17.32
CA THR A 7 -22.90 22.59 -16.37
C THR A 7 -23.01 21.35 -15.51
N MET A 8 -22.26 20.31 -15.87
CA MET A 8 -22.19 19.11 -15.05
C MET A 8 -21.56 19.51 -13.71
N SER A 9 -22.35 19.44 -12.64
CA SER A 9 -21.92 19.65 -11.26
C SER A 9 -20.71 18.76 -10.96
N SER A 10 -19.68 19.29 -10.29
CA SER A 10 -18.54 18.48 -9.85
C SER A 10 -19.02 17.45 -8.82
N LEU A 11 -18.43 16.25 -8.82
CA LEU A 11 -18.71 15.21 -7.81
C LEU A 11 -18.47 15.71 -6.38
N VAL A 12 -17.60 16.70 -6.24
CA VAL A 12 -17.22 17.32 -4.98
C VAL A 12 -18.34 18.19 -4.39
N GLU A 13 -19.18 18.80 -5.22
CA GLU A 13 -20.21 19.74 -4.76
C GLU A 13 -21.47 19.06 -4.24
N THR A 14 -21.65 17.77 -4.57
CA THR A 14 -22.88 17.01 -4.27
C THR A 14 -22.74 16.03 -3.12
N THR A 15 -21.55 15.90 -2.52
CA THR A 15 -21.21 14.79 -1.63
C THR A 15 -20.74 15.24 -0.24
N ALA A 16 -21.17 14.52 0.79
CA ALA A 16 -20.68 14.68 2.17
C ALA A 16 -19.40 13.83 2.38
N LEU A 17 -18.41 14.03 1.52
CA LEU A 17 -17.14 13.31 1.61
C LEU A 17 -16.31 13.81 2.80
N PRO A 18 -15.66 12.93 3.57
CA PRO A 18 -14.71 13.31 4.60
C PRO A 18 -13.59 14.18 4.03
N LYS A 19 -13.11 15.14 4.81
CA LYS A 19 -11.99 15.98 4.41
C LYS A 19 -10.68 15.58 5.07
N ILE A 20 -9.59 15.72 4.32
CA ILE A 20 -8.24 15.78 4.88
C ILE A 20 -7.76 17.23 4.89
N THR A 21 -7.27 17.68 6.04
CA THR A 21 -6.94 19.10 6.27
C THR A 21 -5.51 19.25 6.75
N ILE A 22 -4.77 20.17 6.13
CA ILE A 22 -3.48 20.63 6.63
C ILE A 22 -3.70 21.78 7.61
N LYS A 23 -3.24 21.63 8.85
CA LYS A 23 -3.28 22.71 9.85
C LYS A 23 -1.98 23.52 9.85
N ALA A 24 -2.11 24.84 9.89
CA ALA A 24 -1.01 25.76 10.14
C ALA A 24 -0.49 25.61 11.59
N GLN A 25 0.66 26.22 11.89
CA GLN A 25 1.23 26.19 13.25
C GLN A 25 0.30 26.80 14.31
N GLY A 26 -0.64 27.67 13.91
CA GLY A 26 -1.68 28.24 14.77
C GLY A 26 -2.97 27.41 14.88
N GLY A 27 -3.06 26.23 14.25
CA GLY A 27 -4.25 25.38 14.27
C GLY A 27 -5.28 25.68 13.19
N GLU A 28 -5.20 26.85 12.55
CA GLU A 28 -6.07 27.23 11.43
C GLU A 28 -5.88 26.31 10.21
N PRO A 29 -6.97 25.92 9.52
CA PRO A 29 -6.90 25.11 8.31
C PRO A 29 -6.25 25.92 7.18
N GLN A 30 -5.19 25.38 6.59
CA GLN A 30 -4.47 26.02 5.49
C GLN A 30 -4.96 25.51 4.12
N VAL A 31 -5.19 24.20 4.03
CA VAL A 31 -5.55 23.50 2.79
C VAL A 31 -6.40 22.29 3.13
N ASP A 32 -7.47 22.03 2.38
CA ASP A 32 -8.28 20.82 2.48
C ASP A 32 -8.48 20.13 1.11
N ALA A 33 -8.78 18.84 1.15
CA ALA A 33 -9.24 18.06 0.00
C ALA A 33 -10.22 16.97 0.45
N TYR A 34 -11.04 16.51 -0.48
CA TYR A 34 -12.02 15.46 -0.20
C TYR A 34 -11.40 14.09 -0.33
N VAL A 35 -11.81 13.19 0.54
CA VAL A 35 -11.30 11.83 0.62
C VAL A 35 -12.31 10.89 -0.01
N ASN A 36 -11.87 10.11 -0.99
CA ASN A 36 -12.65 9.09 -1.66
C ASN A 36 -12.45 7.71 -1.03
N ALA A 37 -11.25 7.41 -0.53
CA ALA A 37 -11.01 6.23 0.28
C ALA A 37 -9.78 6.40 1.17
N TYR A 38 -9.75 5.71 2.31
CA TYR A 38 -8.57 5.64 3.17
C TYR A 38 -8.46 4.29 3.88
N ILE A 39 -7.24 3.96 4.28
CA ILE A 39 -6.94 2.80 5.12
C ILE A 39 -6.03 3.26 6.25
N VAL A 40 -6.47 3.05 7.49
CA VAL A 40 -5.77 3.49 8.70
C VAL A 40 -5.68 2.38 9.75
N GLY A 41 -4.69 2.46 10.62
CA GLY A 41 -4.59 1.61 11.81
C GLY A 41 -5.75 1.85 12.79
N HIS A 42 -6.05 0.85 13.63
CA HIS A 42 -7.15 0.95 14.60
C HIS A 42 -6.85 1.89 15.78
N GLN A 43 -5.57 2.11 16.09
CA GLN A 43 -5.15 2.86 17.26
C GLN A 43 -4.12 3.93 16.90
N LYS A 44 -4.10 5.01 17.68
CA LYS A 44 -3.04 6.01 17.62
C LYS A 44 -1.76 5.44 18.20
N GLU A 45 -0.71 5.47 17.40
CA GLU A 45 0.63 5.03 17.77
C GLU A 45 1.58 6.20 17.96
N LEU A 46 2.69 5.94 18.65
CA LEU A 46 3.77 6.91 18.77
C LEU A 46 4.59 6.90 17.46
N ILE A 47 4.39 7.93 16.64
CA ILE A 47 5.05 8.11 15.35
C ILE A 47 5.87 9.40 15.44
N GLN A 48 7.20 9.29 15.31
CA GLN A 48 8.13 10.42 15.38
C GLN A 48 7.94 11.34 16.61
N GLY A 49 7.58 10.76 17.77
CA GLY A 49 7.36 11.50 19.01
C GLY A 49 5.97 12.12 19.17
N GLY A 50 5.10 12.05 18.16
CA GLY A 50 3.67 12.42 18.24
C GLY A 50 2.76 11.19 18.30
N ARG A 51 1.53 11.34 18.83
CA ARG A 51 0.50 10.29 18.75
C ARG A 51 -0.40 10.53 17.56
N ALA A 52 -0.28 9.69 16.53
CA ALA A 52 -1.07 9.79 15.31
C ALA A 52 -1.57 8.42 14.87
N THR A 53 -2.65 8.40 14.10
CA THR A 53 -3.16 7.17 13.50
C THR A 53 -2.32 6.84 12.25
N PRO A 54 -1.76 5.62 12.15
CA PRO A 54 -1.00 5.21 10.97
C PRO A 54 -1.89 5.17 9.72
N LEU A 55 -1.47 5.82 8.65
CA LEU A 55 -2.13 5.88 7.35
C LEU A 55 -1.40 4.96 6.36
N TYR A 56 -2.11 3.98 5.81
CA TYR A 56 -1.58 2.97 4.88
C TYR A 56 -1.94 3.23 3.43
N TYR A 57 -3.07 3.90 3.19
CA TYR A 57 -3.55 4.23 1.85
C TYR A 57 -4.47 5.46 1.93
N LEU A 58 -4.40 6.31 0.91
CA LEU A 58 -5.25 7.49 0.80
C LEU A 58 -5.57 7.78 -0.67
N SER A 59 -6.86 7.99 -0.94
CA SER A 59 -7.42 8.31 -2.25
C SER A 59 -8.21 9.61 -2.12
N LEU A 60 -7.81 10.63 -2.88
CA LEU A 60 -8.29 12.01 -2.79
C LEU A 60 -8.96 12.44 -4.07
N ILE A 61 -10.03 13.23 -3.97
CA ILE A 61 -10.68 13.88 -5.11
C ILE A 61 -10.71 15.39 -4.86
N ALA A 62 -10.44 16.17 -5.91
CA ALA A 62 -10.60 17.61 -5.88
C ALA A 62 -11.03 18.14 -7.25
N PRO A 63 -11.64 19.34 -7.33
CA PRO A 63 -11.99 19.95 -8.61
C PRO A 63 -10.76 20.23 -9.47
N TYR A 64 -10.98 20.44 -10.78
CA TYR A 64 -9.92 20.89 -11.68
C TYR A 64 -9.21 22.15 -11.14
N GLY A 65 -7.88 22.21 -11.29
CA GLY A 65 -7.05 23.31 -10.77
C GLY A 65 -6.54 23.14 -9.35
N TYR A 66 -7.04 22.17 -8.57
CA TYR A 66 -6.58 21.87 -7.20
C TYR A 66 -5.38 20.92 -7.14
N GLY A 67 -4.67 20.71 -8.25
CA GLY A 67 -3.51 19.79 -8.28
C GLY A 67 -2.41 20.18 -7.29
N THR A 68 -2.14 21.47 -7.12
CA THR A 68 -1.14 21.97 -6.15
C THR A 68 -1.57 21.72 -4.70
N VAL A 69 -2.87 21.78 -4.41
CA VAL A 69 -3.45 21.45 -3.10
C VAL A 69 -3.22 19.97 -2.77
N LEU A 70 -3.54 19.07 -3.71
CA LEU A 70 -3.31 17.63 -3.54
C LEU A 70 -1.81 17.31 -3.34
N GLN A 71 -0.93 17.98 -4.08
CA GLN A 71 0.52 17.83 -3.93
C GLN A 71 1.03 18.38 -2.59
N ALA A 72 0.45 19.47 -2.08
CA ALA A 72 0.79 20.01 -0.77
C ALA A 72 0.43 19.04 0.36
N ILE A 73 -0.71 18.34 0.25
CA ILE A 73 -1.11 17.28 1.20
C ILE A 73 -0.07 16.15 1.20
N PHE A 74 0.31 15.65 0.03
CA PHE A 74 1.35 14.63 -0.08
C PHE A 74 2.69 15.10 0.50
N ALA A 75 3.15 16.30 0.15
CA ALA A 75 4.39 16.88 0.67
C ALA A 75 4.35 17.02 2.20
N ARG A 76 3.20 17.40 2.77
CA ARG A 76 3.03 17.52 4.22
C ARG A 76 3.08 16.15 4.91
N LEU A 77 2.40 15.14 4.36
CA LEU A 77 2.43 13.76 4.87
C LEU A 77 3.86 13.16 4.88
N VAL A 78 4.65 13.45 3.85
CA VAL A 78 6.02 12.95 3.72
C VAL A 78 7.01 13.73 4.60
N SER A 79 6.88 15.05 4.69
CA SER A 79 7.88 15.94 5.29
C SER A 79 8.11 15.79 6.79
N SER A 80 7.35 14.93 7.49
CA SER A 80 7.74 14.41 8.81
C SER A 80 8.19 15.52 9.77
N THR A 81 7.35 16.54 10.01
CA THR A 81 7.69 17.52 11.04
C THR A 81 7.57 16.88 12.41
N SER A 82 8.67 16.93 13.18
CA SER A 82 8.95 16.27 14.48
C SER A 82 7.96 16.50 15.63
N LYS A 83 6.78 17.05 15.36
CA LYS A 83 5.73 17.29 16.34
C LYS A 83 4.39 16.63 15.99
N GLY A 84 4.31 15.82 14.94
CA GLY A 84 3.09 15.12 14.49
C GLY A 84 2.00 16.03 13.92
N ARG A 85 1.87 17.25 14.45
CA ARG A 85 0.82 18.22 14.13
C ARG A 85 0.94 18.70 12.69
N GLY A 86 -0.05 18.39 11.88
CA GLY A 86 -0.13 19.01 10.57
C GLY A 86 -1.18 18.46 9.64
N VAL A 87 -1.60 17.20 9.78
CA VAL A 87 -2.59 16.60 8.90
C VAL A 87 -3.66 15.90 9.72
N GLU A 88 -4.90 16.34 9.56
CA GLU A 88 -6.07 15.76 10.20
C GLU A 88 -7.02 15.20 9.16
N LEU A 89 -7.51 13.99 9.40
CA LEU A 89 -8.53 13.32 8.60
C LEU A 89 -9.84 13.31 9.37
N GLU A 90 -10.90 13.85 8.78
CA GLU A 90 -12.23 13.92 9.38
C GLU A 90 -12.72 12.52 9.79
N GLY A 91 -13.25 12.40 11.01
CA GLY A 91 -13.66 11.12 11.61
C GLY A 91 -12.53 10.24 12.15
N VAL A 92 -11.26 10.49 11.80
CA VAL A 92 -10.10 9.72 12.26
C VAL A 92 -9.20 10.52 13.21
N GLY A 93 -9.02 11.82 12.96
CA GLY A 93 -8.12 12.71 13.68
C GLY A 93 -6.75 12.83 13.02
N GLU A 94 -5.70 13.08 13.81
CA GLU A 94 -4.33 13.25 13.32
C GLU A 94 -3.78 11.95 12.70
N VAL A 95 -3.29 12.05 11.46
CA VAL A 95 -2.79 10.91 10.68
C VAL A 95 -1.35 11.13 10.24
N MET A 96 -0.58 10.04 10.18
CA MET A 96 0.80 10.04 9.68
C MET A 96 1.04 8.78 8.84
N LEU A 97 1.90 8.87 7.83
CA LEU A 97 2.19 7.72 6.96
C LEU A 97 2.78 6.55 7.76
N ALA A 98 2.24 5.35 7.57
CA ALA A 98 2.56 4.19 8.41
C ALA A 98 4.07 3.87 8.49
N HIS A 99 4.83 4.08 7.41
CA HIS A 99 6.29 3.84 7.41
C HIS A 99 7.07 4.60 8.50
N GLN A 100 6.48 5.66 9.07
CA GLN A 100 7.11 6.44 10.14
C GLN A 100 6.98 5.75 11.51
N GLN A 101 6.21 4.67 11.61
CA GLN A 101 6.15 3.80 12.79
C GLN A 101 7.53 3.18 13.08
N VAL A 102 7.92 3.16 14.35
CA VAL A 102 9.20 2.58 14.79
C VAL A 102 9.33 1.12 14.34
N ARG A 103 8.27 0.33 14.49
CA ARG A 103 8.24 -1.09 14.14
C ARG A 103 8.51 -1.36 12.65
N LEU A 104 8.09 -0.47 11.76
CA LEU A 104 8.33 -0.64 10.31
C LEU A 104 9.73 -0.18 9.91
N ASN A 105 10.32 0.77 10.64
CA ASN A 105 11.70 1.17 10.43
C ASN A 105 12.70 0.07 10.83
N GLU A 106 12.32 -0.80 11.76
CA GLU A 106 13.14 -1.94 12.21
C GLU A 106 13.22 -3.09 11.18
N CYS A 107 12.38 -3.09 10.14
CA CYS A 107 12.38 -4.13 9.10
C CYS A 107 13.63 -4.13 8.21
N GLY A 108 14.52 -3.14 8.33
CA GLY A 108 15.80 -3.11 7.60
C GLY A 108 15.69 -2.65 6.13
N TYR A 109 14.54 -2.14 5.72
CA TYR A 109 14.35 -1.52 4.40
C TYR A 109 13.40 -0.33 4.46
N SER A 110 13.51 0.56 3.47
CA SER A 110 12.70 1.78 3.41
C SER A 110 11.40 1.54 2.62
N LEU A 111 10.27 1.87 3.23
CA LEU A 111 8.99 1.92 2.52
C LEU A 111 8.85 3.27 1.80
N HIS A 112 8.86 3.23 0.47
CA HIS A 112 8.64 4.42 -0.35
C HIS A 112 7.15 4.65 -0.59
N TRP A 113 6.79 5.92 -0.73
CA TRP A 113 5.43 6.38 -0.96
C TRP A 113 5.35 7.07 -2.31
N ASN A 114 4.31 6.71 -3.05
CA ASN A 114 4.01 7.29 -4.34
C ASN A 114 2.77 8.16 -4.21
N TYR A 115 2.76 9.20 -5.03
CA TYR A 115 1.62 10.04 -5.30
C TYR A 115 1.37 9.96 -6.80
N GLU A 116 0.17 9.56 -7.18
CA GLU A 116 -0.27 9.53 -8.57
C GLU A 116 -1.54 10.34 -8.72
N GLN A 117 -1.49 11.38 -9.53
CA GLN A 117 -2.62 12.23 -9.86
C GLN A 117 -3.02 12.01 -11.32
N VAL A 118 -4.30 11.78 -11.55
CA VAL A 118 -4.92 11.65 -12.86
C VAL A 118 -6.16 12.52 -12.94
N GLU A 119 -6.42 13.07 -14.12
CA GLU A 119 -7.69 13.72 -14.43
C GLU A 119 -8.75 12.65 -14.77
N VAL A 120 -9.91 12.72 -14.13
CA VAL A 120 -11.03 11.79 -14.31
C VAL A 120 -12.10 12.44 -15.19
N GLN A 121 -12.38 11.80 -16.32
CA GLN A 121 -13.44 12.18 -17.25
C GLN A 121 -14.79 11.60 -16.77
N PRO A 122 -15.94 12.27 -17.02
CA PRO A 122 -16.10 13.48 -17.83
C PRO A 122 -16.01 14.80 -17.06
N HIS A 123 -15.96 14.77 -15.72
CA HIS A 123 -16.07 15.98 -14.89
C HIS A 123 -14.78 16.81 -14.82
N HIS A 124 -13.67 16.29 -15.35
CA HIS A 124 -12.34 16.90 -15.24
C HIS A 124 -11.88 17.07 -13.79
N ASP A 125 -12.49 16.33 -12.85
CA ASP A 125 -12.03 16.28 -11.47
C ASP A 125 -10.67 15.58 -11.39
N LEU A 126 -9.86 15.95 -10.41
CA LEU A 126 -8.56 15.37 -10.16
C LEU A 126 -8.69 14.26 -9.12
N HIS A 127 -8.22 13.06 -9.45
CA HIS A 127 -8.09 11.95 -8.52
C HIS A 127 -6.61 11.72 -8.20
N ALA A 128 -6.26 11.70 -6.92
CA ALA A 128 -4.91 11.41 -6.46
C ALA A 128 -4.88 10.21 -5.51
N VAL A 129 -3.93 9.31 -5.73
CA VAL A 129 -3.69 8.15 -4.86
C VAL A 129 -2.32 8.30 -4.20
N ILE A 130 -2.30 8.13 -2.87
CA ILE A 130 -1.11 8.10 -2.04
C ILE A 130 -1.01 6.71 -1.41
N GLU A 131 0.00 5.96 -1.82
CA GLU A 131 0.20 4.57 -1.37
C GLU A 131 1.68 4.21 -1.34
N SER A 132 2.01 3.11 -0.65
CA SER A 132 3.33 2.48 -0.77
C SER A 132 3.21 1.26 -1.69
N PRO A 133 3.73 1.30 -2.93
CA PRO A 133 3.64 0.16 -3.86
C PRO A 133 4.34 -1.12 -3.35
N MET A 134 5.18 -0.98 -2.33
CA MET A 134 5.81 -2.13 -1.67
C MET A 134 4.80 -2.88 -0.79
N LEU A 135 3.84 -2.16 -0.21
CA LEU A 135 2.77 -2.73 0.59
C LEU A 135 1.58 -3.11 -0.28
N THR A 136 1.08 -2.18 -1.10
CA THR A 136 -0.02 -2.43 -2.02
C THR A 136 0.53 -3.11 -3.27
N ILE A 137 0.36 -4.43 -3.40
CA ILE A 137 0.59 -5.03 -4.72
C ILE A 137 -0.43 -4.40 -5.65
N CYS A 138 0.08 -3.72 -6.68
CA CYS A 138 -0.59 -3.33 -7.90
C CYS A 138 -2.04 -3.81 -7.99
N ASP A 139 -2.97 -2.89 -7.75
CA ASP A 139 -4.38 -3.05 -8.09
C ASP A 139 -4.48 -3.75 -9.47
N PRO A 140 -5.09 -4.95 -9.57
CA PRO A 140 -5.19 -5.67 -10.85
C PRO A 140 -5.97 -4.90 -11.93
N VAL A 141 -6.81 -3.93 -11.55
CA VAL A 141 -7.48 -2.98 -12.47
C VAL A 141 -6.49 -1.92 -12.97
N ARG A 142 -5.50 -1.53 -12.15
CA ARG A 142 -4.38 -0.66 -12.54
C ARG A 142 -3.22 -1.39 -13.21
N GLY A 143 -2.96 -2.67 -12.91
CA GLY A 143 -1.88 -3.46 -13.52
C GLY A 143 -2.05 -3.66 -15.03
N ALA A 144 -3.28 -3.66 -15.53
CA ALA A 144 -3.57 -3.70 -16.97
C ALA A 144 -3.41 -2.34 -17.67
N THR A 145 -3.55 -1.22 -16.94
CA THR A 145 -3.49 0.15 -17.50
C THR A 145 -2.14 0.83 -17.28
N ILE A 146 -1.43 0.52 -16.19
CA ILE A 146 -0.03 0.84 -15.96
C ILE A 146 0.80 -0.14 -16.78
N ARG A 147 0.75 0.06 -18.10
CA ARG A 147 1.65 -0.58 -19.05
C ARG A 147 3.05 -0.60 -18.46
N GLN A 148 3.60 -1.81 -18.37
CA GLN A 148 5.03 -2.06 -18.26
C GLN A 148 5.76 -0.92 -18.97
N ARG A 149 6.50 -0.11 -18.21
CA ARG A 149 7.59 0.70 -18.73
C ARG A 149 8.60 -0.28 -19.29
N THR A 150 8.30 -0.82 -20.47
CA THR A 150 9.28 -1.40 -21.36
C THR A 150 10.17 -0.22 -21.74
N SER A 151 11.25 -0.07 -21.00
CA SER A 151 12.40 0.73 -21.38
C SER A 151 13.04 0.06 -22.60
N ARG A 152 12.36 0.09 -23.74
CA ARG A 152 13.00 -0.09 -25.04
C ARG A 152 13.25 1.29 -25.61
N HIS A 153 14.31 1.90 -25.12
CA HIS A 153 15.04 2.88 -25.91
C HIS A 153 15.67 2.14 -27.09
N ALA A 154 15.02 2.22 -28.25
CA ALA A 154 15.70 2.41 -29.53
C ALA A 154 14.67 2.80 -30.60
N GLY A 155 14.69 4.08 -30.98
CA GLY A 155 14.39 4.51 -32.34
C GLY A 155 12.92 4.62 -32.75
N ARG A 156 12.21 5.67 -32.32
CA ARG A 156 11.19 6.30 -33.19
C ARG A 156 10.97 7.76 -32.80
N ARG A 157 11.48 8.66 -33.65
CA ARG A 157 11.15 10.10 -33.68
C ARG A 157 9.67 10.24 -34.08
N GLY A 158 8.77 10.10 -33.12
CA GLY A 158 7.33 10.30 -33.28
C GLY A 158 6.86 11.44 -32.38
N ARG A 159 6.19 12.43 -32.99
CA ARG A 159 5.55 13.61 -32.39
C ARG A 159 4.92 13.27 -31.02
N LYS A 160 5.50 13.79 -29.93
CA LYS A 160 4.94 13.71 -28.57
C LYS A 160 3.63 14.50 -28.53
N LYS A 161 2.49 13.86 -28.79
CA LYS A 161 1.18 14.36 -28.37
C LYS A 161 1.24 14.39 -26.85
N GLN A 162 1.40 15.58 -26.27
CA GLN A 162 1.40 15.79 -24.82
C GLN A 162 0.15 15.12 -24.25
N ARG A 163 0.32 13.96 -23.59
CA ARG A 163 -0.68 13.41 -22.70
C ARG A 163 -0.68 14.38 -21.51
N LYS A 164 -1.53 15.41 -21.61
CA LYS A 164 -1.78 16.35 -20.54
C LYS A 164 -2.28 15.54 -19.34
N GLU A 165 -1.75 15.86 -18.16
CA GLU A 165 -2.39 15.60 -16.86
C GLU A 165 -2.27 14.19 -16.25
N GLN A 166 -1.07 13.59 -16.28
CA GLN A 166 -0.69 12.64 -15.23
C GLN A 166 0.52 13.19 -14.48
N THR A 167 0.37 13.42 -13.19
CA THR A 167 1.48 13.83 -12.30
C THR A 167 1.84 12.67 -11.40
N SER A 168 3.12 12.36 -11.28
CA SER A 168 3.62 11.33 -10.37
C SER A 168 4.78 11.87 -9.54
N LEU A 169 4.67 11.74 -8.21
CA LEU A 169 5.72 12.06 -7.25
C LEU A 169 6.05 10.79 -6.46
N THR A 170 7.31 10.65 -6.03
CA THR A 170 7.74 9.50 -5.23
C THR A 170 8.74 9.95 -4.18
N THR A 171 8.69 9.32 -3.01
CA THR A 171 9.71 9.50 -1.96
C THR A 171 10.96 8.66 -2.20
N ALA A 172 10.96 7.79 -3.22
CA ALA A 172 12.15 7.07 -3.63
C ALA A 172 13.26 8.05 -4.03
N LYS A 173 14.43 7.94 -3.40
CA LYS A 173 15.60 8.74 -3.76
C LYS A 173 15.99 8.38 -5.19
N LYS A 174 16.09 9.38 -6.08
CA LYS A 174 16.43 9.23 -7.52
C LYS A 174 17.81 8.62 -7.82
N SER A 175 18.55 8.18 -6.81
CA SER A 175 19.69 7.31 -7.05
C SER A 175 19.16 6.01 -7.63
N ASN A 176 19.36 5.81 -8.93
CA ASN A 176 19.19 4.54 -9.65
C ASN A 176 20.14 3.43 -9.13
N ALA A 177 20.39 3.36 -7.83
CA ALA A 177 21.27 2.38 -7.21
C ALA A 177 20.43 1.13 -6.94
N ALA A 178 20.91 -0.01 -7.42
CA ALA A 178 20.40 -1.33 -7.08
C ALA A 178 19.89 -1.36 -5.64
N GLN A 179 18.70 -1.92 -5.43
CA GLN A 179 18.27 -2.30 -4.07
C GLN A 179 19.47 -3.01 -3.44
N SER A 180 19.95 -2.47 -2.33
CA SER A 180 21.14 -3.04 -1.72
C SER A 180 20.85 -4.52 -1.42
N VAL A 181 21.85 -5.39 -1.51
CA VAL A 181 21.69 -6.82 -1.19
C VAL A 181 21.10 -6.97 0.22
N SER A 182 21.49 -6.09 1.15
CA SER A 182 20.92 -6.00 2.50
C SER A 182 19.41 -5.69 2.51
N GLU A 183 18.93 -4.78 1.65
CA GLU A 183 17.52 -4.46 1.54
C GLU A 183 16.72 -5.61 0.91
N MET A 184 17.27 -6.29 -0.10
CA MET A 184 16.64 -7.47 -0.68
C MET A 184 16.47 -8.58 0.37
N HIS A 185 17.51 -8.90 1.13
CA HIS A 185 17.43 -9.87 2.22
C HIS A 185 16.48 -9.44 3.33
N ALA A 186 16.45 -8.14 3.67
CA ALA A 186 15.52 -7.62 4.65
C ALA A 186 14.05 -7.82 4.21
N ARG A 187 13.76 -7.70 2.92
CA ARG A 187 12.43 -7.96 2.35
C ARG A 187 12.07 -9.44 2.32
N GLU A 188 13.03 -10.32 2.04
CA GLU A 188 12.82 -11.77 2.14
C GLU A 188 12.52 -12.17 3.58
N ARG A 189 13.21 -11.54 4.55
CA ARG A 189 13.00 -11.80 5.98
C ARG A 189 11.69 -11.24 6.51
N PHE A 190 11.26 -10.09 6.01
CA PHE A 190 10.04 -9.40 6.42
C PHE A 190 9.19 -9.04 5.20
N PRO A 191 8.48 -10.00 4.58
CA PRO A 191 7.73 -9.76 3.35
C PRO A 191 6.39 -9.05 3.61
N LEU A 192 6.45 -7.78 4.02
CA LEU A 192 5.25 -7.01 4.35
C LEU A 192 4.35 -6.76 3.13
N PHE A 193 3.04 -6.79 3.33
CA PHE A 193 2.07 -6.33 2.33
C PHE A 193 0.75 -5.87 2.93
N LEU A 194 0.00 -5.10 2.15
CA LEU A 194 -1.35 -4.65 2.43
C LEU A 194 -2.30 -5.44 1.51
N LEU A 195 -3.16 -6.25 2.10
CA LEU A 195 -4.18 -7.02 1.40
C LEU A 195 -5.46 -6.19 1.34
N LEU A 196 -5.94 -5.89 0.14
CA LEU A 196 -7.14 -5.09 -0.11
C LEU A 196 -8.27 -6.00 -0.58
N ILE A 197 -9.37 -6.03 0.17
CA ILE A 197 -10.55 -6.83 -0.17
C ILE A 197 -11.57 -5.92 -0.88
N PRO A 198 -11.90 -6.16 -2.16
CA PRO A 198 -12.91 -5.40 -2.86
C PRO A 198 -14.29 -5.64 -2.24
N GLY A 199 -15.23 -4.73 -2.46
CA GLY A 199 -16.57 -4.84 -1.86
C GLY A 199 -17.26 -6.17 -2.12
N TRP A 200 -17.15 -6.67 -3.36
CA TRP A 200 -17.80 -7.90 -3.80
C TRP A 200 -17.14 -9.16 -3.23
N GLY A 201 -15.88 -9.06 -2.80
CA GLY A 201 -15.10 -10.20 -2.27
C GLY A 201 -15.23 -10.39 -0.76
N SER A 202 -15.95 -9.51 -0.05
CA SER A 202 -16.02 -9.53 1.42
C SER A 202 -16.68 -10.78 2.01
N GLN A 203 -17.60 -11.40 1.28
CA GLN A 203 -18.36 -12.58 1.75
C GLN A 203 -17.75 -13.92 1.30
N ASP A 204 -16.78 -13.89 0.39
CA ASP A 204 -16.18 -15.10 -0.18
C ASP A 204 -14.88 -15.43 0.58
N VAL A 205 -15.04 -16.21 1.65
CA VAL A 205 -13.92 -16.62 2.51
C VAL A 205 -12.84 -17.39 1.73
N PRO A 206 -13.18 -18.42 0.91
CA PRO A 206 -12.19 -19.07 0.05
C PRO A 206 -11.43 -18.10 -0.86
N TRP A 207 -12.13 -17.14 -1.47
CA TRP A 207 -11.50 -16.14 -2.32
C TRP A 207 -10.51 -15.25 -1.55
N LYS A 208 -10.85 -14.82 -0.33
CA LYS A 208 -9.96 -14.06 0.55
C LYS A 208 -8.68 -14.85 0.87
N HIS A 209 -8.81 -16.14 1.17
CA HIS A 209 -7.65 -17.00 1.45
C HIS A 209 -6.74 -17.14 0.22
N GLN A 210 -7.35 -17.34 -0.96
CA GLN A 210 -6.61 -17.41 -2.23
C GLN A 210 -5.94 -16.08 -2.60
N LEU A 211 -6.59 -14.95 -2.31
CA LEU A 211 -5.99 -13.64 -2.51
C LEU A 211 -4.76 -13.46 -1.61
N HIS A 212 -4.88 -13.78 -0.32
CA HIS A 212 -3.75 -13.75 0.61
C HIS A 212 -2.60 -14.64 0.13
N PHE A 213 -2.89 -15.87 -0.30
CA PHE A 213 -1.92 -16.77 -0.90
C PHE A 213 -1.20 -16.13 -2.09
N SER A 214 -1.94 -15.51 -3.03
CA SER A 214 -1.36 -14.90 -4.23
C SER A 214 -0.40 -13.73 -3.93
N PHE A 215 -0.54 -13.10 -2.77
CA PHE A 215 0.36 -12.04 -2.30
C PHE A 215 1.58 -12.62 -1.57
N LEU A 216 1.37 -13.69 -0.81
CA LEU A 216 2.38 -14.35 0.01
C LEU A 216 3.37 -15.17 -0.81
N ASP A 217 2.90 -15.99 -1.75
CA ASP A 217 3.73 -16.90 -2.56
C ASP A 217 4.91 -16.19 -3.28
N PRO A 218 4.73 -15.10 -4.04
CA PRO A 218 5.85 -14.43 -4.72
C PRO A 218 6.81 -13.70 -3.77
N ARG A 219 6.52 -13.67 -2.47
CA ARG A 219 7.28 -12.99 -1.42
C ARG A 219 8.13 -13.93 -0.59
N LEU A 220 7.88 -15.23 -0.67
CA LEU A 220 8.65 -16.24 0.04
C LEU A 220 9.78 -16.77 -0.87
N PRO A 221 10.88 -17.25 -0.29
CA PRO A 221 11.98 -17.80 -1.08
C PRO A 221 11.73 -19.24 -1.53
N TRP A 222 10.57 -19.83 -1.22
CA TRP A 222 10.14 -21.15 -1.64
C TRP A 222 8.68 -21.11 -2.15
N PRO A 223 8.32 -22.01 -3.09
CA PRO A 223 6.95 -22.06 -3.61
C PRO A 223 5.98 -22.62 -2.57
N LEU A 224 4.74 -22.14 -2.59
CA LEU A 224 3.63 -22.67 -1.81
C LEU A 224 2.64 -23.42 -2.70
N ASP A 225 1.92 -24.41 -2.14
CA ASP A 225 0.80 -25.07 -2.81
C ASP A 225 -0.49 -24.24 -2.61
N PRO A 226 -1.22 -23.87 -3.69
CA PRO A 226 -2.48 -23.13 -3.60
C PRO A 226 -3.55 -23.80 -2.74
N SER A 227 -3.51 -25.12 -2.57
CA SER A 227 -4.41 -25.86 -1.68
C SER A 227 -4.19 -25.54 -0.20
N TRP A 228 -3.05 -24.95 0.16
CA TRP A 228 -2.73 -24.55 1.53
C TRP A 228 -3.28 -23.16 1.90
N ALA A 229 -3.93 -22.45 0.97
CA ALA A 229 -4.36 -21.07 1.17
C ALA A 229 -5.20 -20.86 2.44
N GLU A 230 -6.12 -21.78 2.75
CA GLU A 230 -6.95 -21.74 3.97
C GLU A 230 -6.10 -21.88 5.23
N PHE A 231 -5.28 -22.92 5.32
CA PHE A 231 -4.35 -23.11 6.43
C PHE A 231 -3.44 -21.89 6.64
N LEU A 232 -2.87 -21.35 5.55
CA LEU A 232 -1.96 -20.20 5.60
C LEU A 232 -2.66 -18.95 6.15
N TRP A 233 -3.92 -18.74 5.79
CA TRP A 233 -4.73 -17.65 6.34
C TRP A 233 -5.00 -17.84 7.82
N GLU A 234 -5.60 -18.98 8.21
CA GLU A 234 -5.97 -19.26 9.61
C GLU A 234 -4.76 -19.21 10.53
N ARG A 235 -3.64 -19.79 10.09
CA ARG A 235 -2.38 -19.77 10.82
C ARG A 235 -1.85 -18.34 10.98
N ALA A 236 -1.93 -17.51 9.94
CA ALA A 236 -1.46 -16.13 10.02
C ALA A 236 -2.36 -15.27 10.93
N GLU A 237 -3.67 -15.53 10.99
CA GLU A 237 -4.57 -14.92 11.99
C GLU A 237 -4.22 -15.38 13.41
N ALA A 238 -4.06 -16.69 13.63
CA ALA A 238 -3.72 -17.27 14.92
C ALA A 238 -2.35 -16.78 15.44
N CYS A 239 -1.41 -16.49 14.53
CA CYS A 239 -0.08 -15.96 14.87
C CYS A 239 -0.02 -14.43 14.96
N HIS A 240 -1.15 -13.72 14.77
CA HIS A 240 -1.23 -12.26 14.71
C HIS A 240 -0.34 -11.61 13.61
N GLU A 241 -0.06 -12.36 12.55
CA GLU A 241 0.65 -11.88 11.38
C GLU A 241 -0.28 -11.11 10.43
N ILE A 242 -1.59 -11.34 10.53
CA ILE A 242 -2.62 -10.55 9.86
C ILE A 242 -3.24 -9.59 10.87
N GLU A 243 -3.18 -8.30 10.57
CA GLU A 243 -3.84 -7.25 11.33
C GLU A 243 -4.92 -6.60 10.48
N ARG A 244 -6.18 -6.70 10.91
CA ARG A 244 -7.27 -5.97 10.27
C ARG A 244 -7.05 -4.47 10.46
N LEU A 245 -7.27 -3.69 9.40
CA LEU A 245 -7.20 -2.24 9.42
C LEU A 245 -8.59 -1.62 9.26
N THR A 246 -8.71 -0.34 9.58
CA THR A 246 -9.93 0.43 9.34
C THR A 246 -9.90 0.96 7.91
N SER A 247 -10.80 0.46 7.07
CA SER A 247 -11.04 0.94 5.72
C SER A 247 -12.30 1.80 5.67
N TRP A 248 -12.25 2.85 4.86
CA TRP A 248 -13.43 3.60 4.45
C TRP A 248 -13.30 3.90 2.96
N CYS A 249 -14.41 3.76 2.23
CA CYS A 249 -14.49 4.03 0.82
C CYS A 249 -15.84 4.69 0.54
N TYR A 250 -15.82 5.75 -0.28
CA TYR A 250 -17.02 6.34 -0.79
C TYR A 250 -17.76 5.36 -1.70
N THR A 251 -19.06 5.26 -1.48
CA THR A 251 -19.99 4.43 -2.25
C THR A 251 -21.19 5.32 -2.55
N PRO A 252 -21.42 5.69 -3.83
CA PRO A 252 -22.36 6.75 -4.20
C PRO A 252 -23.82 6.41 -3.90
N ASP A 253 -24.18 5.14 -3.85
CA ASP A 253 -25.52 4.67 -3.49
C ASP A 253 -25.42 3.38 -2.65
N GLN A 254 -26.52 2.94 -2.03
CA GLN A 254 -26.54 1.73 -1.21
C GLN A 254 -26.50 0.43 -2.04
N GLU A 255 -26.74 0.52 -3.34
CA GLU A 255 -26.82 -0.62 -4.25
C GLU A 255 -25.46 -0.92 -4.91
N THR A 256 -24.56 0.07 -4.97
CA THR A 256 -23.21 -0.09 -5.49
C THR A 256 -22.33 -0.78 -4.47
N THR A 257 -21.55 -1.70 -4.98
CA THR A 257 -20.54 -2.39 -4.18
C THR A 257 -19.35 -1.45 -3.99
N PRO A 258 -18.86 -1.24 -2.74
CA PRO A 258 -17.71 -0.38 -2.51
C PRO A 258 -16.48 -0.91 -3.26
N PHE A 259 -15.62 -0.01 -3.73
CA PHE A 259 -14.34 -0.41 -4.33
C PHE A 259 -13.49 -1.23 -3.35
N LEU A 260 -13.53 -0.88 -2.07
CA LEU A 260 -12.82 -1.52 -0.98
C LEU A 260 -13.77 -1.74 0.20
N SER A 261 -13.89 -2.98 0.67
CA SER A 261 -14.64 -3.32 1.90
C SER A 261 -13.71 -3.44 3.10
N GLU A 262 -12.63 -4.21 2.95
CA GLU A 262 -11.72 -4.53 4.05
C GLU A 262 -10.27 -4.35 3.64
N ALA A 263 -9.41 -4.15 4.63
CA ALA A 263 -7.97 -4.10 4.43
C ALA A 263 -7.26 -4.79 5.58
N TYR A 264 -6.18 -5.50 5.26
CA TYR A 264 -5.36 -6.21 6.23
C TYR A 264 -3.90 -5.88 6.02
N PHE A 265 -3.20 -5.57 7.10
CA PHE A 265 -1.75 -5.47 7.10
C PHE A 265 -1.14 -6.83 7.44
N CYS A 266 -0.43 -7.41 6.48
CA CYS A 266 0.15 -8.74 6.58
C CYS A 266 1.66 -8.62 6.86
N ARG A 267 2.10 -9.29 7.92
CA ARG A 267 3.47 -9.35 8.43
C ARG A 267 3.93 -10.82 8.52
N PRO A 268 4.02 -11.55 7.40
CA PRO A 268 4.43 -12.94 7.42
C PRO A 268 5.78 -13.11 8.12
N ASN A 269 5.92 -14.18 8.90
CA ASN A 269 7.20 -14.63 9.45
C ASN A 269 7.64 -15.91 8.72
N PRO A 270 8.48 -15.81 7.66
CA PRO A 270 8.86 -16.96 6.85
C PRO A 270 9.48 -18.10 7.65
N ALA A 271 10.32 -17.80 8.65
CA ALA A 271 10.99 -18.81 9.47
C ALA A 271 9.98 -19.61 10.31
N ARG A 272 9.01 -18.92 10.92
CA ARG A 272 7.94 -19.58 11.69
C ARG A 272 6.99 -20.35 10.77
N LEU A 273 6.60 -19.73 9.65
CA LEU A 273 5.73 -20.34 8.65
C LEU A 273 6.31 -21.66 8.11
N GLN A 274 7.63 -21.72 7.88
CA GLN A 274 8.29 -22.95 7.44
C GLN A 274 8.13 -24.08 8.47
N GLY A 275 8.35 -23.80 9.76
CA GLY A 275 8.15 -24.79 10.83
C GLY A 275 6.70 -25.26 10.93
N ASP A 276 5.76 -24.33 10.89
CA ASP A 276 4.32 -24.63 10.99
C ASP A 276 3.84 -25.46 9.78
N LEU A 277 4.38 -25.22 8.58
CA LEU A 277 4.10 -26.03 7.38
C LEU A 277 4.68 -27.44 7.49
N SER A 278 5.92 -27.58 7.98
CA SER A 278 6.54 -28.90 8.19
C SER A 278 5.72 -29.73 9.19
N GLU A 279 5.32 -29.14 10.32
CA GLU A 279 4.49 -29.81 11.32
C GLU A 279 3.12 -30.22 10.74
N ALA A 280 2.47 -29.33 9.98
CA ALA A 280 1.17 -29.63 9.37
C ALA A 280 1.25 -30.74 8.31
N LEU A 281 2.37 -30.87 7.60
CA LEU A 281 2.61 -31.97 6.65
C LEU A 281 2.91 -33.29 7.39
N GLU A 282 3.73 -33.25 8.45
CA GLU A 282 4.07 -34.43 9.25
C GLU A 282 2.86 -35.05 9.96
N THR A 283 1.97 -34.20 10.46
CA THR A 283 0.71 -34.62 11.12
C THR A 283 -0.37 -35.06 10.13
N GLY A 284 -0.16 -34.87 8.83
CA GLY A 284 -1.14 -35.16 7.78
C GLY A 284 -2.31 -34.19 7.71
N TYR A 285 -2.22 -33.05 8.41
CA TYR A 285 -3.19 -31.97 8.30
C TYR A 285 -3.19 -31.36 6.89
N LEU A 286 -2.00 -31.18 6.32
CA LEU A 286 -1.82 -30.83 4.90
C LEU A 286 -1.56 -32.09 4.07
N ASN A 287 -2.21 -32.18 2.91
CA ASN A 287 -2.09 -33.34 2.03
C ASN A 287 -0.80 -33.26 1.20
N THR A 288 0.06 -34.27 1.30
CA THR A 288 1.35 -34.35 0.58
C THR A 288 1.24 -34.89 -0.85
N ARG A 289 0.06 -35.36 -1.27
CA ARG A 289 -0.13 -36.21 -2.47
C ARG A 289 0.30 -35.59 -3.81
N LEU A 290 0.67 -34.31 -3.86
CA LEU A 290 1.19 -33.66 -5.07
C LEU A 290 2.67 -33.21 -4.98
N HIS A 291 3.35 -33.33 -3.83
CA HIS A 291 4.57 -32.54 -3.57
C HIS A 291 5.70 -33.26 -2.84
N THR A 292 6.20 -34.37 -3.39
CA THR A 292 7.45 -35.03 -2.94
C THR A 292 8.69 -34.12 -3.00
N HIS A 293 8.66 -33.03 -3.78
CA HIS A 293 9.76 -32.07 -3.90
C HIS A 293 9.80 -31.02 -2.78
N LEU A 294 8.69 -30.78 -2.06
CA LEU A 294 8.65 -29.84 -0.93
C LEU A 294 9.18 -30.47 0.37
N LEU A 295 9.33 -31.79 0.43
CA LEU A 295 9.98 -32.48 1.56
C LEU A 295 11.49 -32.22 1.66
N ALA A 296 12.08 -31.53 0.66
CA ALA A 296 13.46 -31.06 0.67
C ALA A 296 13.57 -29.59 1.13
N LEU A 297 12.62 -29.08 1.92
CA LEU A 297 12.80 -27.80 2.61
C LEU A 297 14.10 -27.85 3.43
N PRO A 298 15.02 -26.89 3.27
CA PRO A 298 16.25 -26.87 4.05
C PRO A 298 15.87 -26.74 5.53
N SER A 299 16.20 -27.77 6.33
CA SER A 299 15.95 -27.82 7.78
C SER A 299 16.75 -26.76 8.56
N VAL A 300 17.71 -26.12 7.90
CA VAL A 300 18.53 -25.04 8.44
C VAL A 300 18.18 -23.77 7.66
N PRO A 301 17.61 -22.72 8.29
CA PRO A 301 17.49 -21.42 7.63
C PRO A 301 18.90 -21.01 7.16
N PRO A 302 19.07 -20.52 5.92
CA PRO A 302 20.39 -20.19 5.41
C PRO A 302 21.08 -19.25 6.41
N GLN A 303 22.12 -19.76 7.06
CA GLN A 303 23.00 -18.95 7.90
C GLN A 303 23.81 -18.09 6.95
N HIS A 304 23.25 -16.95 6.56
CA HIS A 304 24.00 -15.94 5.86
C HIS A 304 24.95 -15.33 6.89
N GLU A 305 26.21 -15.77 6.82
CA GLU A 305 27.34 -15.03 7.40
C GLU A 305 27.22 -13.60 6.90
N ILE A 306 26.88 -12.67 7.79
CA ILE A 306 26.95 -11.25 7.50
C ILE A 306 28.43 -11.00 7.20
N PRO A 307 28.81 -10.64 5.95
CA PRO A 307 30.21 -10.38 5.67
C PRO A 307 30.63 -9.23 6.56
N ASP A 308 31.64 -9.48 7.40
CA ASP A 308 32.25 -8.49 8.29
C ASP A 308 32.42 -7.18 7.52
N GLN A 309 31.64 -6.17 7.91
CA GLN A 309 31.79 -4.83 7.38
C GLN A 309 33.19 -4.39 7.76
N GLN A 310 34.11 -4.44 6.80
CA GLN A 310 35.43 -3.86 6.93
C GLN A 310 35.27 -2.38 7.25
N LEU A 311 35.46 -2.05 8.53
CA LEU A 311 35.62 -0.71 9.05
C LEU A 311 36.81 -0.07 8.31
N VAL A 312 36.52 0.65 7.22
CA VAL A 312 37.47 1.57 6.62
C VAL A 312 37.61 2.74 7.59
N ALA A 313 38.61 2.65 8.47
CA ALA A 313 39.06 3.76 9.28
C ALA A 313 39.65 4.84 8.36
N THR A 314 38.87 5.86 8.04
CA THR A 314 39.39 7.10 7.48
C THR A 314 40.09 7.89 8.57
N ARG A 315 41.40 8.07 8.40
CA ARG A 315 42.22 9.08 9.11
C ARG A 315 41.97 10.46 8.51
#